data_AF-A0A5C8WUY1-F1
#
_entry.id   AF-A0A5C8WUY1-F1
#
_cell.length_a   1.000
_cell.length_b   1.000
_cell.length_c   1.000
_cell.angle_alpha   90.00
_cell.angle_beta   90.00
_cell.angle_gamma   90.00
#
_symmetry.space_group_name_H-M   'P 1'
#
loop_
_entity.id
_entity.type
_entity.pdbx_description
1 polymer ?
#
loop_
_entity_poly.entity_id
_entity_poly.type
_entity_poly.pdbx_seq_one_letter_code
_entity_poly.pdbx_strand_id
1 'polypeptide(L)'
;MDKDGFHPAFAVFGAHSRNKGRTSITHPLRIDSISSGKGFGNIGVTFCPGKVQADAATGSWARDLRTDIEAMSEWGACAVVSLIEDHEIEALKVQAIAQECCRLGLTWIHLPIPDVSTPTDAFEESWVTVGEGLRSTLRNGFSIAVHCKGGLGRAGTVAARLLTELGADPAEAIRIVRDARPGAIETEAQVQHVLQQRTIFERMPATTIDAIRDRALGALVGLAIGDAIGTTIEFSKRDTYPPMTDMVGGGPFDLKAGQWTDDTSMALCLADSLIACDGVDERDLLERFCRWFEAGENSCTGTCFDIGNATVSSLRAYRETGDIHAASSDPRNGGNGSIMRLAPVATRYWNDPAKLQDAARRQSATTHPAVEPCDGSEALAVILAQAIQGKTLSEVLNAPQGPYTEKVQRIADGSWRGKNRDDIRSSGYVVDTLEASIWAVAASAGSFEETVLRAVNLGDDSDSVGAVTGSIAGAIYGWSGIPEGWRKTLVWNVCIEALANDLFEGSLR
;
A
#
# COMPACT_ATOMS: atom_id res chain seq x y z
N MET A 1 22.21 -88.00 -24.41
CA MET A 1 23.31 -87.14 -23.95
C MET A 1 22.66 -85.94 -23.28
N ASP A 2 22.66 -85.99 -21.95
CA ASP A 2 22.77 -84.91 -20.94
C ASP A 2 22.73 -83.43 -21.43
N LYS A 3 22.22 -82.42 -20.69
CA LYS A 3 21.55 -82.24 -19.39
C LYS A 3 21.33 -80.72 -19.22
N ASP A 4 20.28 -80.34 -18.46
CA ASP A 4 20.14 -79.20 -17.52
C ASP A 4 20.46 -77.74 -17.97
N GLY A 5 19.65 -76.70 -17.68
CA GLY A 5 18.51 -76.62 -16.76
C GLY A 5 17.86 -75.21 -16.62
N PHE A 6 16.77 -75.20 -15.84
CA PHE A 6 16.12 -74.17 -14.99
C PHE A 6 16.03 -72.68 -15.44
N HIS A 7 14.85 -72.13 -15.78
CA HIS A 7 13.74 -71.53 -14.97
C HIS A 7 13.88 -69.97 -14.77
N PRO A 8 12.81 -69.22 -14.41
CA PRO A 8 12.23 -68.12 -15.21
C PRO A 8 12.44 -66.71 -14.60
N ALA A 9 12.33 -65.66 -15.41
CA ALA A 9 12.14 -64.30 -14.91
C ALA A 9 10.86 -63.70 -15.52
N PHE A 10 9.79 -63.68 -14.72
CA PHE A 10 8.71 -62.72 -14.86
C PHE A 10 9.27 -61.33 -14.49
N ALA A 11 9.19 -60.37 -15.40
CA ALA A 11 8.97 -58.96 -15.06
C ALA A 11 8.64 -58.16 -16.33
N VAL A 12 7.33 -57.96 -16.53
CA VAL A 12 6.68 -56.76 -17.04
C VAL A 12 7.64 -55.61 -17.39
N PHE A 13 7.94 -55.44 -18.69
CA PHE A 13 8.38 -54.16 -19.22
C PHE A 13 7.56 -53.85 -20.46
N GLY A 14 6.53 -53.04 -20.28
CA GLY A 14 5.72 -52.52 -21.37
C GLY A 14 4.62 -51.60 -20.85
N ALA A 15 4.78 -50.30 -21.10
CA ALA A 15 3.78 -49.23 -20.96
C ALA A 15 3.57 -48.58 -19.57
N HIS A 16 4.59 -47.88 -19.04
CA HIS A 16 4.40 -46.77 -18.10
C HIS A 16 5.20 -45.51 -18.51
N SER A 17 5.10 -45.12 -19.78
CA SER A 17 5.43 -43.76 -20.22
C SER A 17 4.18 -43.16 -20.86
N ARG A 18 3.30 -42.59 -20.03
CA ARG A 18 2.17 -41.76 -20.48
C ARG A 18 2.29 -40.40 -19.78
N ASN A 19 2.68 -39.38 -20.58
CA ASN A 19 2.69 -37.93 -20.32
C ASN A 19 2.74 -37.47 -18.86
N LYS A 20 3.95 -37.18 -18.35
CA LYS A 20 4.09 -36.30 -17.19
C LYS A 20 3.73 -34.88 -17.65
N GLY A 21 2.58 -34.37 -17.22
CA GLY A 21 2.16 -33.00 -17.54
C GLY A 21 3.19 -31.95 -17.10
N ARG A 22 3.23 -30.82 -17.80
CA ARG A 22 4.10 -29.69 -17.48
C ARG A 22 3.68 -29.08 -16.14
N THR A 23 4.62 -28.97 -15.22
CA THR A 23 4.42 -28.48 -13.84
C THR A 23 5.18 -27.17 -13.60
N SER A 24 4.91 -26.48 -12.49
CA SER A 24 5.66 -25.28 -12.08
C SER A 24 7.15 -25.55 -11.86
N ILE A 25 7.54 -26.79 -11.54
CA ILE A 25 8.94 -27.18 -11.35
C ILE A 25 9.62 -27.52 -12.69
N THR A 26 8.96 -28.33 -13.54
CA THR A 26 9.56 -28.78 -14.81
C THR A 26 9.56 -27.69 -15.86
N HIS A 27 8.61 -26.75 -15.77
CA HIS A 27 8.45 -25.62 -16.68
C HIS A 27 8.11 -24.39 -15.81
N PRO A 28 9.11 -23.72 -15.19
CA PRO A 28 8.88 -22.54 -14.37
C PRO A 28 8.03 -21.48 -15.07
N LEU A 29 7.27 -20.70 -14.28
CA LEU A 29 6.41 -19.66 -14.84
C LEU A 29 7.27 -18.62 -15.57
N ARG A 30 7.05 -18.50 -16.87
CA ARG A 30 7.74 -17.48 -17.68
C ARG A 30 6.92 -16.19 -17.65
N ILE A 31 7.51 -15.12 -17.13
CA ILE A 31 6.96 -13.77 -17.12
C ILE A 31 7.77 -12.95 -18.12
N ASP A 32 7.18 -12.61 -19.26
CA ASP A 32 7.82 -11.76 -20.26
C ASP A 32 7.74 -10.31 -19.78
N SER A 33 8.88 -9.75 -19.37
CA SER A 33 8.97 -8.41 -18.80
C SER A 33 9.05 -7.35 -19.87
N ILE A 34 8.20 -6.33 -19.76
CA ILE A 34 8.11 -5.20 -20.67
C ILE A 34 8.32 -3.92 -19.87
N SER A 35 9.35 -3.14 -20.23
CA SER A 35 9.58 -1.83 -19.61
C SER A 35 8.51 -0.84 -20.05
N SER A 36 7.87 -0.16 -19.09
CA SER A 36 6.81 0.81 -19.37
C SER A 36 7.29 2.26 -19.54
N GLY A 37 8.60 2.49 -19.43
CA GLY A 37 9.21 3.81 -19.53
C GLY A 37 10.36 3.99 -18.54
N LYS A 38 11.16 5.05 -18.72
CA LYS A 38 12.26 5.35 -17.81
C LYS A 38 11.70 5.77 -16.43
N GLY A 39 12.08 5.05 -15.39
CA GLY A 39 11.64 5.31 -14.01
C GLY A 39 10.27 4.70 -13.66
N PHE A 40 9.58 4.09 -14.63
CA PHE A 40 8.35 3.34 -14.38
C PHE A 40 8.64 1.87 -14.13
N GLY A 41 7.69 1.17 -13.50
CA GLY A 41 7.75 -0.26 -13.29
C GLY A 41 7.56 -1.08 -14.56
N ASN A 42 7.62 -2.40 -14.46
CA ASN A 42 7.49 -3.30 -15.61
C ASN A 42 6.08 -3.89 -15.71
N ILE A 43 5.67 -4.20 -16.94
CA ILE A 43 4.47 -4.99 -17.21
C ILE A 43 4.93 -6.41 -17.55
N GLY A 44 4.61 -7.37 -16.68
CA GLY A 44 4.89 -8.77 -16.89
C GLY A 44 3.73 -9.45 -17.61
N VAL A 45 3.98 -10.11 -18.74
CA VAL A 45 2.95 -10.87 -19.46
C VAL A 45 3.18 -12.36 -19.27
N THR A 46 2.16 -13.07 -18.82
CA THR A 46 2.25 -14.52 -18.61
C THR A 46 0.95 -15.27 -18.90
N PHE A 47 1.02 -16.59 -18.98
CA PHE A 47 -0.18 -17.44 -19.03
C PHE A 47 -0.72 -17.66 -17.61
N CYS A 48 -1.96 -18.15 -17.49
CA CYS A 48 -2.62 -18.30 -16.20
C CYS A 48 -1.77 -19.08 -15.17
N PRO A 49 -1.40 -18.46 -14.03
CA PRO A 49 -0.67 -19.14 -12.96
C PRO A 49 -1.53 -20.28 -12.39
N GLY A 50 -0.90 -21.37 -11.99
CA GLY A 50 -1.57 -22.54 -11.42
C GLY A 50 -2.42 -23.36 -12.39
N LYS A 51 -2.45 -23.03 -13.68
CA LYS A 51 -3.37 -23.69 -14.61
C LYS A 51 -3.19 -25.21 -14.66
N VAL A 52 -4.32 -25.91 -14.57
CA VAL A 52 -4.44 -27.35 -14.81
C VAL A 52 -5.27 -27.56 -16.07
N GLN A 53 -4.70 -28.18 -17.09
CA GLN A 53 -5.37 -28.38 -18.38
C GLN A 53 -4.84 -29.64 -19.05
N ALA A 54 -5.69 -30.64 -19.30
CA ALA A 54 -5.27 -31.90 -19.92
C ALA A 54 -4.93 -31.72 -21.40
N ASP A 55 -5.76 -30.99 -22.15
CA ASP A 55 -5.68 -30.85 -23.60
C ASP A 55 -5.42 -29.39 -23.98
N ALA A 56 -4.18 -28.92 -23.79
CA ALA A 56 -3.72 -27.65 -24.33
C ALA A 56 -2.92 -27.86 -25.62
N ALA A 57 -2.88 -26.86 -26.50
CA ALA A 57 -2.06 -26.88 -27.72
C ALA A 57 -0.56 -27.12 -27.43
N THR A 58 -0.11 -26.79 -26.23
CA THR A 58 1.26 -26.97 -25.75
C THR A 58 1.48 -28.26 -24.94
N GLY A 59 0.49 -29.15 -24.89
CA GLY A 59 0.47 -30.36 -24.06
C GLY A 59 -0.21 -30.15 -22.69
N SER A 60 -0.32 -31.22 -21.92
CA SER A 60 -1.02 -31.19 -20.62
C SER A 60 -0.25 -30.37 -19.58
N TRP A 61 -0.97 -29.56 -18.80
CA TRP A 61 -0.47 -28.77 -17.68
C TRP A 61 -1.06 -29.24 -16.35
N ALA A 62 -0.22 -29.30 -15.33
CA ALA A 62 -0.58 -29.59 -13.94
C ALA A 62 0.29 -28.71 -13.03
N ARG A 63 0.03 -27.39 -13.08
CA ARG A 63 0.80 -26.39 -12.35
C ARG A 63 0.28 -26.24 -10.92
N ASP A 64 1.14 -25.71 -10.07
CA ASP A 64 0.78 -25.36 -8.70
C ASP A 64 0.56 -23.85 -8.61
N LEU A 65 -0.62 -23.44 -8.14
CA LEU A 65 -1.00 -22.03 -8.10
C LEU A 65 -0.10 -21.25 -7.14
N ARG A 66 0.15 -21.79 -5.95
CA ARG A 66 0.99 -21.15 -4.94
C ARG A 66 2.39 -20.86 -5.46
N THR A 67 3.05 -21.88 -6.02
CA THR A 67 4.40 -21.75 -6.59
C THR A 67 4.45 -20.68 -7.69
N ASP A 68 3.41 -20.60 -8.50
CA ASP A 68 3.36 -19.63 -9.59
C ASP A 68 3.12 -18.19 -9.09
N ILE A 69 2.25 -17.98 -8.09
CA ILE A 69 2.07 -16.65 -7.47
C ILE A 69 3.33 -16.22 -6.72
N GLU A 70 4.02 -17.15 -6.04
CA GLU A 70 5.33 -16.88 -5.43
C GLU A 70 6.35 -16.41 -6.47
N ALA A 71 6.44 -17.09 -7.63
CA ALA A 71 7.31 -16.65 -8.73
C ALA A 71 6.95 -15.25 -9.27
N MET A 72 5.66 -14.87 -9.25
CA MET A 72 5.22 -13.52 -9.65
C MET A 72 5.63 -12.46 -8.61
N SER A 73 5.51 -12.79 -7.32
CA SER A 73 5.99 -11.95 -6.23
C SER A 73 7.51 -11.77 -6.26
N GLU A 74 8.27 -12.86 -6.47
CA GLU A 74 9.74 -12.83 -6.60
C GLU A 74 10.21 -12.03 -7.82
N TRP A 75 9.44 -12.07 -8.91
CA TRP A 75 9.68 -11.23 -10.07
C TRP A 75 9.48 -9.73 -9.78
N GLY A 76 8.79 -9.40 -8.69
CA GLY A 76 8.53 -8.03 -8.23
C GLY A 76 7.17 -7.47 -8.65
N ALA A 77 6.20 -8.35 -8.92
CA ALA A 77 4.82 -7.90 -9.09
C ALA A 77 4.30 -7.36 -7.74
N CYS A 78 3.58 -6.23 -7.79
CA CYS A 78 2.78 -5.72 -6.68
C CYS A 78 1.28 -5.95 -6.89
N ALA A 79 0.88 -6.21 -8.15
CA ALA A 79 -0.48 -6.51 -8.56
C ALA A 79 -0.52 -7.59 -9.65
N VAL A 80 -1.59 -8.39 -9.64
CA VAL A 80 -1.87 -9.45 -10.60
C VAL A 80 -3.23 -9.21 -11.26
N VAL A 81 -3.23 -8.97 -12.56
CA VAL A 81 -4.41 -8.73 -13.38
C VAL A 81 -4.82 -10.02 -14.10
N SER A 82 -5.97 -10.57 -13.73
CA SER A 82 -6.58 -11.75 -14.31
C SER A 82 -7.64 -11.37 -15.35
N LEU A 83 -7.39 -11.73 -16.61
CA LEU A 83 -8.31 -11.44 -17.73
C LEU A 83 -9.17 -12.63 -18.14
N ILE A 84 -9.13 -13.72 -17.36
CA ILE A 84 -9.91 -14.93 -17.60
C ILE A 84 -11.33 -14.80 -17.04
N GLU A 85 -12.30 -15.44 -17.68
CA GLU A 85 -13.70 -15.46 -17.24
C GLU A 85 -13.90 -16.42 -16.06
N ASP A 86 -14.99 -16.28 -15.30
CA ASP A 86 -15.26 -17.13 -14.12
C ASP A 86 -15.28 -18.62 -14.46
N HIS A 87 -15.89 -18.99 -15.59
CA HIS A 87 -15.91 -20.38 -16.05
C HIS A 87 -14.51 -20.91 -16.39
N GLU A 88 -13.57 -20.04 -16.80
CA GLU A 88 -12.17 -20.41 -17.03
C GLU A 88 -11.42 -20.58 -15.70
N ILE A 89 -11.73 -19.80 -14.66
CA ILE A 89 -11.18 -19.97 -13.31
C ILE A 89 -11.49 -21.39 -12.80
N GLU A 90 -12.74 -21.83 -12.97
CA GLU A 90 -13.17 -23.18 -12.62
C GLU A 90 -12.49 -24.24 -13.48
N ALA A 91 -12.50 -24.06 -14.80
CA ALA A 91 -11.96 -25.04 -15.75
C ALA A 91 -10.44 -25.24 -15.58
N LEU A 92 -9.71 -24.18 -15.24
CA LEU A 92 -8.26 -24.21 -15.01
C LEU A 92 -7.88 -24.58 -13.57
N LYS A 93 -8.86 -24.70 -12.67
CA LYS A 93 -8.70 -25.03 -11.23
C LYS A 93 -7.89 -24.00 -10.45
N VAL A 94 -8.18 -22.71 -10.65
CA VAL A 94 -7.43 -21.58 -10.05
C VAL A 94 -8.31 -20.70 -9.16
N GLN A 95 -9.36 -21.27 -8.55
CA GLN A 95 -10.31 -20.55 -7.69
C GLN A 95 -9.65 -19.81 -6.51
N ALA A 96 -8.49 -20.28 -6.05
CA ALA A 96 -7.77 -19.70 -4.91
C ALA A 96 -6.82 -18.54 -5.28
N ILE A 97 -6.83 -18.06 -6.53
CA ILE A 97 -5.86 -17.04 -7.01
C ILE A 97 -5.89 -15.77 -6.16
N ALA A 98 -7.08 -15.28 -5.82
CA ALA A 98 -7.28 -14.11 -4.97
C ALA A 98 -6.61 -14.28 -3.59
N GLN A 99 -6.80 -15.47 -3.01
CA GLN A 99 -6.35 -15.80 -1.67
C GLN A 99 -4.82 -15.96 -1.63
N GLU A 100 -4.22 -16.56 -2.66
CA GLU A 100 -2.76 -16.67 -2.77
C GLU A 100 -2.09 -15.32 -3.06
N CYS A 101 -2.71 -14.44 -3.86
CA CYS A 101 -2.25 -13.06 -4.02
C CYS A 101 -2.29 -12.29 -2.69
N CYS A 102 -3.42 -12.34 -1.98
CA CYS A 102 -3.61 -11.68 -0.69
C CYS A 102 -2.56 -12.14 0.35
N ARG A 103 -2.27 -13.44 0.39
CA ARG A 103 -1.24 -14.02 1.28
C ARG A 103 0.15 -13.40 1.08
N LEU A 104 0.48 -12.97 -0.13
CA LEU A 104 1.77 -12.36 -0.46
C LEU A 104 1.71 -10.82 -0.51
N GLY A 105 0.57 -10.21 -0.16
CA GLY A 105 0.38 -8.77 -0.26
C GLY A 105 0.31 -8.25 -1.70
N LEU A 106 -0.07 -9.11 -2.66
CA LEU A 106 -0.32 -8.73 -4.05
C LEU A 106 -1.78 -8.30 -4.21
N THR A 107 -2.02 -7.19 -4.91
CA THR A 107 -3.39 -6.80 -5.30
C THR A 107 -3.86 -7.71 -6.42
N TRP A 108 -4.93 -8.46 -6.20
CA TRP A 108 -5.56 -9.23 -7.27
C TRP A 108 -6.68 -8.42 -7.93
N ILE A 109 -6.61 -8.30 -9.25
CA ILE A 109 -7.55 -7.54 -10.07
C ILE A 109 -8.17 -8.50 -11.08
N HIS A 110 -9.48 -8.74 -10.97
CA HIS A 110 -10.21 -9.56 -11.93
C HIS A 110 -10.97 -8.69 -12.92
N LEU A 111 -10.53 -8.72 -14.18
CA LEU A 111 -11.10 -7.93 -15.29
C LEU A 111 -11.32 -8.84 -16.50
N PRO A 112 -12.38 -9.67 -16.48
CA PRO A 112 -12.57 -10.70 -17.49
C PRO A 112 -12.76 -10.10 -18.89
N ILE A 113 -12.06 -10.66 -19.87
CA ILE A 113 -12.26 -10.39 -21.29
C ILE A 113 -12.64 -11.74 -21.94
N PRO A 114 -13.72 -11.81 -22.74
CA PRO A 114 -14.09 -13.03 -23.45
C PRO A 114 -12.93 -13.55 -24.30
N ASP A 115 -12.77 -14.87 -24.36
CA ASP A 115 -11.62 -15.46 -25.07
C ASP A 115 -11.55 -14.98 -26.53
N VAL A 116 -10.32 -14.81 -27.03
CA VAL A 116 -9.98 -14.25 -28.36
C VAL A 116 -10.59 -12.88 -28.73
N SER A 117 -11.26 -12.22 -27.79
CA SER A 117 -11.99 -10.96 -28.02
C SER A 117 -11.21 -9.73 -27.54
N THR A 118 -11.79 -8.55 -27.72
CA THR A 118 -11.35 -7.27 -27.15
C THR A 118 -12.06 -7.00 -25.82
N PRO A 119 -11.58 -6.04 -25.01
CA PRO A 119 -12.36 -5.49 -23.90
C PRO A 119 -13.82 -5.20 -24.23
N THR A 120 -14.71 -5.48 -23.28
CA THR A 120 -16.16 -5.24 -23.36
C THR A 120 -16.52 -3.89 -22.73
N ASP A 121 -17.76 -3.42 -22.90
CA ASP A 121 -18.22 -2.19 -22.25
C ASP A 121 -18.10 -2.26 -20.71
N ALA A 122 -18.41 -3.42 -20.10
CA ALA A 122 -18.25 -3.64 -18.67
C ALA A 122 -16.78 -3.58 -18.22
N PHE A 123 -15.85 -4.05 -19.07
CA PHE A 123 -14.42 -3.86 -18.83
C PHE A 123 -14.06 -2.38 -18.87
N GLU A 124 -14.54 -1.63 -19.87
CA GLU A 124 -14.22 -0.21 -20.03
C GLU A 124 -14.74 0.64 -18.87
N GLU A 125 -15.95 0.34 -18.37
CA GLU A 125 -16.50 0.98 -17.17
C GLU A 125 -15.59 0.75 -15.95
N SER A 126 -15.11 -0.49 -15.76
CA SER A 126 -14.20 -0.84 -14.67
C SER A 126 -12.81 -0.23 -14.84
N TRP A 127 -12.34 -0.10 -16.09
CA TRP A 127 -11.01 0.41 -16.42
C TRP A 127 -10.82 1.89 -16.07
N VAL A 128 -11.91 2.67 -15.96
CA VAL A 128 -11.83 4.07 -15.52
C VAL A 128 -11.12 4.19 -14.17
N THR A 129 -11.47 3.32 -13.22
CA THR A 129 -10.85 3.30 -11.88
C THR A 129 -9.63 2.40 -11.85
N VAL A 130 -9.78 1.15 -12.28
CA VAL A 130 -8.71 0.13 -12.15
C VAL A 130 -7.51 0.48 -13.02
N GLY A 131 -7.74 0.96 -14.24
CA GLY A 131 -6.67 1.40 -15.12
C GLY A 131 -5.90 2.59 -14.53
N GLU A 132 -6.57 3.50 -13.81
CA GLU A 132 -5.88 4.63 -13.16
C GLU A 132 -4.95 4.14 -12.05
N GLY A 133 -5.42 3.19 -11.25
CA GLY A 133 -4.61 2.46 -10.29
C GLY A 133 -3.36 1.85 -10.91
N LEU A 134 -3.54 1.00 -11.92
CA LEU A 134 -2.44 0.31 -12.60
C LEU A 134 -1.41 1.28 -13.21
N ARG A 135 -1.87 2.36 -13.85
CA ARG A 135 -0.99 3.40 -14.38
C ARG A 135 -0.24 4.12 -13.27
N SER A 136 -0.89 4.42 -12.15
CA SER A 136 -0.27 5.05 -10.98
C SER A 136 0.83 4.17 -10.38
N THR A 137 0.52 2.89 -10.14
CA THR A 137 1.46 1.88 -9.67
C THR A 137 2.70 1.80 -10.58
N LEU A 138 2.51 1.77 -11.90
CA LEU A 138 3.61 1.75 -12.88
C LEU A 138 4.42 3.05 -12.83
N ARG A 139 3.79 4.23 -12.78
CA ARG A 139 4.50 5.53 -12.66
C ARG A 139 5.36 5.62 -11.41
N ASN A 140 4.94 4.96 -10.34
CA ASN A 140 5.65 4.90 -9.06
C ASN A 140 6.78 3.85 -9.02
N GLY A 141 7.08 3.19 -10.14
CA GLY A 141 8.20 2.26 -10.27
C GLY A 141 7.85 0.80 -9.92
N PHE A 142 6.61 0.49 -9.60
CA PHE A 142 6.19 -0.87 -9.24
C PHE A 142 5.73 -1.66 -10.46
N SER A 143 6.07 -2.95 -10.47
CA SER A 143 5.73 -3.83 -11.59
C SER A 143 4.38 -4.50 -11.38
N ILE A 144 3.65 -4.74 -12.45
CA ILE A 144 2.38 -5.48 -12.43
C ILE A 144 2.49 -6.69 -13.35
N ALA A 145 1.74 -7.74 -13.05
CA ALA A 145 1.68 -8.93 -13.90
C ALA A 145 0.27 -9.10 -14.49
N VAL A 146 0.18 -9.28 -15.79
CA VAL A 146 -1.06 -9.45 -16.54
C VAL A 146 -1.09 -10.85 -17.14
N HIS A 147 -2.20 -11.57 -16.93
CA HIS A 147 -2.38 -12.89 -17.52
C HIS A 147 -3.76 -13.10 -18.12
N CYS A 148 -3.81 -14.03 -19.07
CA CYS A 148 -5.03 -14.68 -19.54
C CYS A 148 -4.76 -16.19 -19.62
N LYS A 149 -5.62 -16.97 -20.29
CA LYS A 149 -5.42 -18.43 -20.41
C LYS A 149 -4.06 -18.81 -21.02
N GLY A 150 -3.72 -18.24 -22.18
CA GLY A 150 -2.45 -18.48 -22.88
C GLY A 150 -1.38 -17.39 -22.69
N GLY A 151 -1.78 -16.23 -22.17
CA GLY A 151 -0.93 -15.05 -22.05
C GLY A 151 -0.56 -14.39 -23.38
N LEU A 152 -1.33 -14.57 -24.45
CA LEU A 152 -1.00 -14.04 -25.79
C LEU A 152 -1.94 -12.90 -26.19
N GLY A 153 -3.20 -13.18 -26.54
CA GLY A 153 -4.15 -12.19 -27.05
C GLY A 153 -4.57 -11.17 -26.00
N ARG A 154 -5.43 -11.57 -25.06
CA ARG A 154 -5.99 -10.68 -24.02
C ARG A 154 -4.90 -9.99 -23.19
N ALA A 155 -3.94 -10.76 -22.67
CA ALA A 155 -2.86 -10.22 -21.85
C ALA A 155 -1.94 -9.27 -22.63
N GLY A 156 -1.58 -9.62 -23.87
CA GLY A 156 -0.79 -8.73 -24.73
C GLY A 156 -1.55 -7.45 -25.10
N THR A 157 -2.87 -7.54 -25.32
CA THR A 157 -3.73 -6.39 -25.63
C THR A 157 -3.74 -5.39 -24.48
N VAL A 158 -3.96 -5.86 -23.24
CA VAL A 158 -3.97 -5.00 -22.05
C VAL A 158 -2.58 -4.43 -21.75
N ALA A 159 -1.51 -5.23 -21.93
CA ALA A 159 -0.14 -4.74 -21.78
C ALA A 159 0.19 -3.61 -22.78
N ALA A 160 -0.19 -3.78 -24.06
CA ALA A 160 0.01 -2.73 -25.07
C ALA A 160 -0.82 -1.49 -24.79
N ARG A 161 -2.08 -1.66 -24.35
CA ARG A 161 -2.93 -0.55 -23.92
C ARG A 161 -2.28 0.26 -22.81
N LEU A 162 -1.78 -0.39 -21.76
CA LEU A 162 -1.11 0.28 -20.64
C LEU A 162 0.13 1.06 -21.11
N LEU A 163 0.95 0.49 -21.99
CA LEU A 163 2.08 1.20 -22.59
C LEU A 163 1.62 2.47 -23.33
N THR A 164 0.56 2.36 -24.14
CA THR A 164 0.00 3.49 -24.86
C THR A 164 -0.53 4.56 -23.92
N GLU A 165 -1.28 4.16 -22.89
CA GLU A 165 -1.82 5.10 -21.90
C GLU A 165 -0.71 5.77 -21.08
N LEU A 166 0.44 5.12 -20.91
CA LEU A 166 1.63 5.69 -20.27
C LEU A 166 2.49 6.55 -21.21
N GLY A 167 2.14 6.62 -22.50
CA GLY A 167 2.73 7.55 -23.46
C GLY A 167 3.48 6.94 -24.64
N ALA A 168 3.52 5.61 -24.78
CA ALA A 168 4.06 4.99 -25.98
C ALA A 168 3.13 5.19 -27.19
N ASP A 169 3.69 5.29 -28.40
CA ASP A 169 2.88 5.21 -29.62
C ASP A 169 2.16 3.85 -29.70
N PRO A 170 0.88 3.78 -30.09
CA PRO A 170 0.14 2.51 -30.13
C PRO A 170 0.77 1.42 -31.01
N ALA A 171 1.29 1.77 -32.18
CA ALA A 171 1.90 0.80 -33.08
C ALA A 171 3.24 0.29 -32.52
N GLU A 172 3.99 1.19 -31.89
CA GLU A 172 5.21 0.84 -31.17
C GLU A 172 4.94 -0.04 -29.95
N ALA A 173 3.88 0.24 -29.17
CA ALA A 173 3.47 -0.59 -28.04
C ALA A 173 3.16 -2.04 -28.46
N ILE A 174 2.44 -2.22 -29.58
CA ILE A 174 2.20 -3.55 -30.18
C ILE A 174 3.52 -4.25 -30.52
N ARG A 175 4.47 -3.52 -31.12
CA ARG A 175 5.78 -4.06 -31.49
C ARG A 175 6.56 -4.50 -30.25
N ILE A 176 6.66 -3.66 -29.23
CA ILE A 176 7.34 -3.95 -27.96
C ILE A 176 6.77 -5.22 -27.31
N VAL A 177 5.43 -5.32 -27.24
CA VAL A 177 4.78 -6.50 -26.64
C VAL A 177 5.07 -7.76 -27.45
N ARG A 178 5.06 -7.70 -28.78
CA ARG A 178 5.37 -8.85 -29.65
C ARG A 178 6.84 -9.25 -29.63
N ASP A 179 7.75 -8.29 -29.47
CA ASP A 179 9.18 -8.53 -29.33
C ASP A 179 9.46 -9.28 -28.01
N ALA A 180 8.81 -8.89 -26.92
CA ALA A 180 8.90 -9.59 -25.63
C ALA A 180 8.19 -10.95 -25.65
N ARG A 181 7.01 -11.03 -26.28
CA ARG A 181 6.16 -12.22 -26.34
C ARG A 181 5.65 -12.48 -27.77
N PRO A 182 6.40 -13.24 -28.58
CA PRO A 182 6.03 -13.53 -29.96
C PRO A 182 4.63 -14.15 -30.09
N GLY A 183 3.82 -13.61 -30.99
CA GLY A 183 2.43 -14.03 -31.20
C GLY A 183 1.40 -13.38 -30.29
N ALA A 184 1.81 -12.46 -29.39
CA ALA A 184 0.86 -11.67 -28.61
C ALA A 184 0.04 -10.70 -29.49
N ILE A 185 -1.16 -10.36 -29.01
CA ILE A 185 -2.15 -9.54 -29.74
C ILE A 185 -2.55 -10.29 -31.02
N GLU A 186 -3.39 -11.30 -30.83
CA GLU A 186 -3.61 -12.43 -31.76
C GLU A 186 -4.56 -12.09 -32.91
N THR A 187 -5.52 -11.19 -32.68
CA THR A 187 -6.57 -10.87 -33.67
C THR A 187 -6.45 -9.45 -34.19
N GLU A 188 -6.95 -9.21 -35.41
CA GLU A 188 -7.01 -7.86 -35.98
C GLU A 188 -7.85 -6.92 -35.11
N ALA A 189 -8.93 -7.42 -34.50
CA ALA A 189 -9.75 -6.63 -33.58
C ALA A 189 -8.94 -6.14 -32.36
N GLN A 190 -8.06 -6.98 -31.80
CA GLN A 190 -7.17 -6.60 -30.71
C GLN A 190 -6.14 -5.55 -31.14
N VAL A 191 -5.56 -5.70 -32.34
CA VAL A 191 -4.67 -4.69 -32.93
C VAL A 191 -5.40 -3.35 -33.03
N GLN A 192 -6.58 -3.33 -33.65
CA GLN A 192 -7.37 -2.10 -33.81
C GLN A 192 -7.77 -1.49 -32.46
N HIS A 193 -8.10 -2.32 -31.48
CA HIS A 193 -8.40 -1.84 -30.12
C HIS A 193 -7.22 -1.08 -29.51
N VAL A 194 -5.99 -1.61 -29.62
CA VAL A 194 -4.78 -0.92 -29.13
C VAL A 194 -4.50 0.35 -29.91
N LEU A 195 -4.63 0.33 -31.25
CA LEU A 195 -4.40 1.49 -32.11
C LEU A 195 -5.34 2.67 -31.83
N GLN A 196 -6.49 2.42 -31.20
CA GLN A 196 -7.45 3.46 -30.77
C GLN A 196 -7.15 4.04 -29.39
N GLN A 197 -6.22 3.46 -28.63
CA GLN A 197 -5.84 3.96 -27.32
C GLN A 197 -5.00 5.22 -27.42
N ARG A 198 -4.97 5.99 -26.34
CA ARG A 198 -4.25 7.27 -26.25
C ARG A 198 -3.58 7.41 -24.90
N THR A 199 -2.57 8.27 -24.82
CA THR A 199 -1.97 8.70 -23.56
C THR A 199 -3.06 9.20 -22.59
N ILE A 200 -3.00 8.75 -21.34
CA ILE A 200 -3.84 9.21 -20.24
C ILE A 200 -2.92 9.85 -19.21
N PHE A 201 -3.14 11.13 -18.93
CA PHE A 201 -2.42 11.83 -17.86
C PHE A 201 -3.01 11.47 -16.50
N GLU A 202 -2.19 11.60 -15.47
CA GLU A 202 -2.62 11.41 -14.08
C GLU A 202 -3.80 12.33 -13.75
N ARG A 203 -4.80 11.78 -13.07
CA ARG A 203 -5.98 12.53 -12.68
C ARG A 203 -5.61 13.67 -11.73
N MET A 204 -6.01 14.89 -12.06
CA MET A 204 -5.89 16.04 -11.16
C MET A 204 -7.01 16.02 -10.11
N PRO A 205 -6.68 16.03 -8.80
CA PRO A 205 -7.68 16.18 -7.75
C PRO A 205 -8.42 17.53 -7.83
N ALA A 206 -9.65 17.57 -7.34
CA ALA A 206 -10.40 18.82 -7.25
C ALA A 206 -9.77 19.74 -6.18
N THR A 207 -9.60 21.01 -6.51
CA THR A 207 -8.97 22.03 -5.63
C THR A 207 -9.99 23.03 -5.07
N THR A 208 -11.29 22.72 -5.16
CA THR A 208 -12.33 23.46 -4.46
C THR A 208 -12.14 23.35 -2.95
N ILE A 209 -12.56 24.37 -2.20
CA ILE A 209 -12.39 24.39 -0.75
C ILE A 209 -13.03 23.16 -0.07
N ASP A 210 -14.20 22.71 -0.54
CA ASP A 210 -14.85 21.50 -0.02
C ASP A 210 -14.04 20.23 -0.27
N ALA A 211 -13.30 20.16 -1.38
CA ALA A 211 -12.49 19.00 -1.71
C ALA A 211 -11.16 19.00 -0.91
N ILE A 212 -10.59 20.19 -0.67
CA ILE A 212 -9.44 20.36 0.22
C ILE A 212 -9.87 20.00 1.66
N ARG A 213 -11.05 20.46 2.10
CA ARG A 213 -11.65 20.11 3.39
C ARG A 213 -11.84 18.60 3.51
N ASP A 214 -12.43 17.95 2.51
CA ASP A 214 -12.63 16.49 2.49
C ASP A 214 -11.31 15.72 2.70
N ARG A 215 -10.21 16.16 2.05
CA ARG A 215 -8.87 15.60 2.25
C ARG A 215 -8.26 15.90 3.62
N ALA A 216 -8.46 17.11 4.14
CA ALA A 216 -7.99 17.50 5.46
C ALA A 216 -8.67 16.66 6.57
N LEU A 217 -10.00 16.49 6.49
CA LEU A 217 -10.76 15.59 7.36
C LEU A 217 -10.32 14.14 7.19
N GLY A 218 -10.12 13.72 5.93
CA GLY A 218 -9.64 12.38 5.60
C GLY A 218 -8.30 12.06 6.26
N ALA A 219 -7.37 13.02 6.32
CA ALA A 219 -6.07 12.80 6.94
C ALA A 219 -6.17 12.43 8.43
N LEU A 220 -6.92 13.20 9.23
CA LEU A 220 -7.03 12.93 10.66
C LEU A 220 -7.93 11.71 10.97
N VAL A 221 -9.04 11.52 10.24
CA VAL A 221 -9.88 10.33 10.41
C VAL A 221 -9.16 9.07 9.93
N GLY A 222 -8.41 9.18 8.83
CA GLY A 222 -7.63 8.09 8.26
C GLY A 222 -6.52 7.62 9.19
N LEU A 223 -5.86 8.53 9.92
CA LEU A 223 -4.93 8.21 11.01
C LEU A 223 -5.57 7.24 12.00
N ALA A 224 -6.71 7.62 12.57
CA ALA A 224 -7.38 6.83 13.59
C ALA A 224 -7.91 5.48 13.08
N ILE A 225 -8.29 5.40 11.81
CA ILE A 225 -8.68 4.13 11.18
C ILE A 225 -7.47 3.23 10.97
N GLY A 226 -6.36 3.78 10.52
CA GLY A 226 -5.12 3.04 10.32
C GLY A 226 -4.60 2.42 11.62
N ASP A 227 -4.57 3.23 12.68
CA ASP A 227 -4.28 2.83 14.06
C ASP A 227 -5.22 1.67 14.50
N ALA A 228 -6.53 1.90 14.48
CA ALA A 228 -7.53 0.93 14.95
C ALA A 228 -7.53 -0.42 14.19
N ILE A 229 -7.09 -0.42 12.92
CA ILE A 229 -6.91 -1.65 12.15
C ILE A 229 -5.57 -2.30 12.51
N GLY A 230 -4.48 -1.53 12.53
CA GLY A 230 -3.12 -2.00 12.71
C GLY A 230 -2.85 -2.63 14.07
N THR A 231 -3.43 -2.10 15.15
CA THR A 231 -3.26 -2.62 16.52
C THR A 231 -3.65 -4.11 16.65
N THR A 232 -4.54 -4.61 15.78
CA THR A 232 -4.97 -6.02 15.76
C THR A 232 -3.80 -7.01 15.66
N ILE A 233 -2.75 -6.65 14.92
CA ILE A 233 -1.59 -7.52 14.62
C ILE A 233 -0.28 -6.90 15.07
N GLU A 234 -0.35 -5.90 15.94
CA GLU A 234 0.81 -5.28 16.53
C GLU A 234 1.72 -6.29 17.24
N PHE A 235 3.03 -6.07 17.16
CA PHE A 235 4.11 -6.96 17.61
C PHE A 235 4.14 -8.34 16.96
N SER A 236 3.23 -8.63 16.02
CA SER A 236 3.21 -9.90 15.32
C SER A 236 4.21 -9.89 14.17
N LYS A 237 5.02 -10.94 14.09
CA LYS A 237 5.90 -11.12 12.95
C LYS A 237 5.07 -11.20 11.66
N ARG A 238 5.53 -10.52 10.62
CA ARG A 238 4.93 -10.56 9.27
C ARG A 238 4.55 -11.98 8.85
N ASP A 239 3.34 -12.12 8.33
CA ASP A 239 2.77 -13.36 7.79
C ASP A 239 2.63 -14.52 8.80
N THR A 240 2.75 -14.27 10.11
CA THR A 240 2.42 -15.26 11.15
C THR A 240 0.97 -15.19 11.62
N TYR A 241 0.14 -14.42 10.93
CA TYR A 241 -1.27 -14.16 11.22
C TYR A 241 -2.12 -14.31 9.94
N PRO A 242 -3.44 -14.57 10.04
CA PRO A 242 -4.34 -14.46 8.92
C PRO A 242 -4.34 -13.02 8.38
N PRO A 243 -4.29 -12.78 7.05
CA PRO A 243 -4.25 -11.43 6.51
C PRO A 243 -5.39 -10.55 7.03
N MET A 244 -5.02 -9.35 7.47
CA MET A 244 -5.97 -8.32 7.85
C MET A 244 -6.77 -7.89 6.63
N THR A 245 -8.08 -7.94 6.76
CA THR A 245 -9.05 -7.61 5.70
C THR A 245 -10.13 -6.63 6.16
N ASP A 246 -10.24 -6.38 7.47
CA ASP A 246 -11.25 -5.50 8.05
C ASP A 246 -10.82 -5.00 9.45
N MET A 247 -11.58 -4.08 10.01
CA MET A 247 -11.43 -3.54 11.35
C MET A 247 -12.10 -4.44 12.39
N VAL A 248 -11.33 -5.33 13.00
CA VAL A 248 -11.86 -6.40 13.88
C VAL A 248 -11.53 -6.25 15.37
N GLY A 249 -10.61 -5.35 15.73
CA GLY A 249 -10.12 -5.22 17.11
C GLY A 249 -9.23 -6.41 17.52
N GLY A 250 -9.14 -6.70 18.81
CA GLY A 250 -8.26 -7.71 19.38
C GLY A 250 -6.88 -7.14 19.67
N GLY A 251 -5.84 -7.74 19.11
CA GLY A 251 -4.46 -7.32 19.34
C GLY A 251 -3.96 -7.59 20.76
N PRO A 252 -2.76 -7.09 21.11
CA PRO A 252 -2.14 -7.30 22.43
C PRO A 252 -2.94 -6.68 23.59
N PHE A 253 -3.87 -5.76 23.30
CA PHE A 253 -4.66 -5.04 24.31
C PHE A 253 -6.14 -5.48 24.38
N ASP A 254 -6.54 -6.51 23.62
CA ASP A 254 -7.93 -7.02 23.59
C ASP A 254 -8.97 -5.93 23.30
N LEU A 255 -8.66 -5.07 22.31
CA LEU A 255 -9.49 -3.94 21.93
C LEU A 255 -10.76 -4.38 21.22
N LYS A 256 -11.83 -3.59 21.35
CA LYS A 256 -13.02 -3.74 20.52
C LYS A 256 -12.75 -3.17 19.12
N ALA A 257 -13.44 -3.68 18.12
CA ALA A 257 -13.41 -3.11 16.77
C ALA A 257 -13.66 -1.59 16.81
N GLY A 258 -12.75 -0.83 16.19
CA GLY A 258 -12.79 0.63 16.12
C GLY A 258 -12.14 1.37 17.28
N GLN A 259 -11.64 0.68 18.31
CA GLN A 259 -10.76 1.28 19.31
C GLN A 259 -9.34 1.42 18.76
N TRP A 260 -8.68 2.50 19.15
CA TRP A 260 -7.39 2.98 18.68
C TRP A 260 -6.42 3.23 19.86
N THR A 261 -5.12 3.38 19.60
CA THR A 261 -4.03 3.34 20.57
C THR A 261 -3.49 4.73 20.94
N ASP A 262 -2.20 4.82 21.32
CA ASP A 262 -1.55 6.08 21.63
C ASP A 262 -1.37 6.98 20.42
N ASP A 263 -1.26 6.45 19.21
CA ASP A 263 -1.18 7.23 17.95
C ASP A 263 -2.29 8.27 17.87
N THR A 264 -3.54 7.79 17.95
CA THR A 264 -4.72 8.65 17.92
C THR A 264 -4.82 9.47 19.19
N SER A 265 -4.53 8.91 20.38
CA SER A 265 -4.57 9.67 21.64
C SER A 265 -3.67 10.92 21.58
N MET A 266 -2.45 10.76 21.08
CA MET A 266 -1.47 11.83 20.94
C MET A 266 -1.84 12.78 19.81
N ALA A 267 -2.44 12.29 18.71
CA ALA A 267 -2.96 13.15 17.64
C ALA A 267 -4.09 14.06 18.16
N LEU A 268 -4.99 13.55 19.00
CA LEU A 268 -6.07 14.34 19.60
C LEU A 268 -5.52 15.39 20.57
N CYS A 269 -4.54 15.03 21.40
CA CYS A 269 -3.86 16.00 22.26
C CYS A 269 -3.20 17.13 21.45
N LEU A 270 -2.57 16.80 20.32
CA LEU A 270 -1.97 17.78 19.42
C LEU A 270 -3.02 18.67 18.76
N ALA A 271 -4.12 18.10 18.28
CA ALA A 271 -5.25 18.83 17.70
C ALA A 271 -5.83 19.84 18.69
N ASP A 272 -6.14 19.40 19.92
CA ASP A 272 -6.70 20.26 20.95
C ASP A 272 -5.75 21.41 21.32
N SER A 273 -4.44 21.14 21.39
CA SER A 273 -3.44 22.16 21.69
C SER A 273 -3.36 23.22 20.58
N LEU A 274 -3.29 22.79 19.32
CA LEU A 274 -3.26 23.69 18.17
C LEU A 274 -4.50 24.59 18.10
N ILE A 275 -5.67 24.05 18.42
CA ILE A 275 -6.93 24.82 18.46
C ILE A 275 -6.93 25.79 19.63
N ALA A 276 -6.56 25.35 20.84
CA ALA A 276 -6.63 26.16 22.05
C ALA A 276 -5.61 27.32 22.06
N CYS A 277 -4.42 27.08 21.51
CA CYS A 277 -3.30 28.02 21.54
C CYS A 277 -3.11 28.81 20.23
N ASP A 278 -3.91 28.51 19.19
CA ASP A 278 -3.76 29.07 17.83
C ASP A 278 -2.33 28.91 17.26
N GLY A 279 -1.71 27.76 17.56
CA GLY A 279 -0.27 27.59 17.38
C GLY A 279 0.25 26.38 18.13
N VAL A 280 1.48 25.97 17.80
CA VAL A 280 2.21 25.04 18.66
C VAL A 280 2.65 25.78 19.92
N ASP A 281 2.11 25.37 21.06
CA ASP A 281 2.60 25.68 22.40
C ASP A 281 3.12 24.37 23.01
N GLU A 282 4.44 24.20 23.06
CA GLU A 282 5.07 22.95 23.49
C GLU A 282 4.73 22.60 24.94
N ARG A 283 4.50 23.61 25.80
CA ARG A 283 4.16 23.39 27.19
C ARG A 283 2.73 22.87 27.31
N ASP A 284 1.76 23.51 26.65
CA ASP A 284 0.37 23.04 26.64
C ASP A 284 0.27 21.62 26.05
N LEU A 285 1.01 21.36 24.97
CA LEU A 285 1.08 20.04 24.36
C LEU A 285 1.63 18.98 25.32
N LEU A 286 2.74 19.25 26.00
CA LEU A 286 3.32 18.37 27.01
C LEU A 286 2.35 18.14 28.18
N GLU A 287 1.67 19.18 28.65
CA GLU A 287 0.66 19.04 29.70
C GLU A 287 -0.50 18.14 29.27
N ARG A 288 -0.98 18.23 28.02
CA ARG A 288 -2.00 17.34 27.48
C ARG A 288 -1.52 15.89 27.40
N PHE A 289 -0.30 15.66 26.90
CA PHE A 289 0.29 14.33 26.91
C PHE A 289 0.43 13.76 28.32
N CYS A 290 0.82 14.58 29.30
CA CYS A 290 0.86 14.14 30.69
C CYS A 290 -0.53 13.81 31.25
N ARG A 291 -1.57 14.60 30.95
CA ARG A 291 -2.94 14.29 31.40
C ARG A 291 -3.49 13.01 30.75
N TRP A 292 -3.17 12.78 29.48
CA TRP A 292 -3.44 11.48 28.84
C TRP A 292 -2.69 10.36 29.58
N PHE A 293 -1.37 10.49 29.74
CA PHE A 293 -0.52 9.48 30.39
C PHE A 293 -0.95 9.15 31.83
N GLU A 294 -1.33 10.16 32.61
CA GLU A 294 -1.64 10.03 34.04
C GLU A 294 -3.10 9.67 34.32
N ALA A 295 -4.04 10.15 33.49
CA ALA A 295 -5.47 10.10 33.77
C ALA A 295 -6.33 9.55 32.62
N GLY A 296 -5.74 9.19 31.47
CA GLY A 296 -6.45 8.65 30.32
C GLY A 296 -7.28 9.67 29.55
N GLU A 297 -7.01 10.98 29.69
CA GLU A 297 -7.60 12.02 28.83
C GLU A 297 -7.31 11.71 27.36
N ASN A 298 -8.29 11.88 26.47
CA ASN A 298 -8.16 11.51 25.05
C ASN A 298 -7.81 10.03 24.77
N SER A 299 -8.15 9.11 25.68
CA SER A 299 -8.09 7.66 25.42
C SER A 299 -9.48 7.06 25.13
N CYS A 300 -9.58 6.22 24.09
CA CYS A 300 -10.80 5.50 23.75
C CYS A 300 -11.21 4.42 24.79
N THR A 301 -10.31 4.06 25.70
CA THR A 301 -10.57 3.11 26.81
C THR A 301 -10.70 3.79 28.17
N GLY A 302 -10.44 5.09 28.24
CA GLY A 302 -10.44 5.87 29.49
C GLY A 302 -9.18 5.72 30.35
N THR A 303 -8.16 5.01 29.86
CA THR A 303 -6.84 4.87 30.50
C THR A 303 -5.74 4.99 29.46
N CYS A 304 -4.55 5.47 29.82
CA CYS A 304 -3.38 5.37 28.93
C CYS A 304 -2.89 3.92 28.83
N PHE A 305 -2.70 3.45 27.61
CA PHE A 305 -2.06 2.19 27.27
C PHE A 305 -1.20 2.42 26.02
N ASP A 306 -0.36 1.44 25.68
CA ASP A 306 0.51 1.41 24.49
C ASP A 306 1.61 2.48 24.38
N ILE A 307 1.69 3.40 25.34
CA ILE A 307 2.67 4.50 25.29
C ILE A 307 4.12 4.01 25.15
N GLY A 308 4.78 4.47 24.08
CA GLY A 308 6.18 4.15 23.80
C GLY A 308 7.18 4.63 24.88
N ASN A 309 8.24 3.85 25.11
CA ASN A 309 9.24 4.12 26.15
C ASN A 309 9.93 5.50 26.04
N ALA A 310 10.18 5.98 24.82
CA ALA A 310 10.76 7.30 24.59
C ALA A 310 9.80 8.40 25.04
N THR A 311 8.51 8.29 24.69
CA THR A 311 7.46 9.19 25.16
C THR A 311 7.35 9.18 26.68
N VAL A 312 7.27 7.99 27.31
CA VAL A 312 7.24 7.87 28.78
C VAL A 312 8.42 8.59 29.44
N SER A 313 9.63 8.38 28.91
CA SER A 313 10.85 8.98 29.44
C SER A 313 10.81 10.51 29.31
N SER A 314 10.36 11.03 28.17
CA SER A 314 10.22 12.47 27.91
C SER A 314 9.18 13.12 28.82
N LEU A 315 8.01 12.50 29.01
CA LEU A 315 6.95 13.03 29.88
C LEU A 315 7.37 13.02 31.35
N ARG A 316 8.07 11.98 31.82
CA ARG A 316 8.61 11.94 33.18
C ARG A 316 9.67 13.02 33.40
N ALA A 317 10.61 13.17 32.45
CA ALA A 317 11.63 14.20 32.54
C ALA A 317 11.02 15.62 32.56
N TYR A 318 9.98 15.87 31.75
CA TYR A 318 9.21 17.12 31.80
C TYR A 318 8.53 17.31 33.16
N ARG A 319 7.85 16.30 33.70
CA ARG A 319 7.18 16.39 35.02
C ARG A 319 8.16 16.66 36.16
N GLU A 320 9.35 16.06 36.11
CA GLU A 320 10.38 16.23 37.14
C GLU A 320 11.05 17.61 37.10
N THR A 321 11.22 18.18 35.92
CA THR A 321 12.05 19.38 35.72
C THR A 321 11.25 20.64 35.38
N GLY A 322 10.07 20.50 34.79
CA GLY A 322 9.30 21.58 34.17
C GLY A 322 9.88 22.13 32.86
N ASP A 323 10.98 21.53 32.37
CA ASP A 323 11.69 21.93 31.15
C ASP A 323 11.09 21.25 29.92
N ILE A 324 10.58 22.06 28.99
CA ILE A 324 9.98 21.60 27.73
C ILE A 324 11.00 20.95 26.77
N HIS A 325 12.29 21.09 27.05
CA HIS A 325 13.39 20.50 26.29
C HIS A 325 14.05 19.31 27.02
N ALA A 326 13.43 18.77 28.06
CA ALA A 326 13.98 17.68 28.85
C ALA A 326 14.09 16.33 28.11
N ALA A 327 13.41 16.18 26.96
CA ALA A 327 13.46 14.98 26.14
C ALA A 327 14.87 14.70 25.60
N SER A 328 15.26 13.43 25.54
CA SER A 328 16.60 13.03 25.09
C SER A 328 16.73 13.11 23.58
N SER A 329 17.78 13.77 23.09
CA SER A 329 18.15 13.86 21.67
C SER A 329 19.04 12.72 21.19
N ASP A 330 19.22 11.67 22.01
CA ASP A 330 19.99 10.48 21.63
C ASP A 330 19.37 9.82 20.38
N PRO A 331 20.16 9.58 19.31
CA PRO A 331 19.66 8.91 18.09
C PRO A 331 19.02 7.54 18.33
N ARG A 332 19.32 6.87 19.45
CA ARG A 332 18.68 5.61 19.85
C ARG A 332 17.19 5.78 20.19
N ASN A 333 16.74 7.01 20.45
CA ASN A 333 15.34 7.38 20.66
C ASN A 333 14.68 7.89 19.35
N GLY A 334 15.12 7.38 18.19
CA GLY A 334 14.60 7.72 16.87
C GLY A 334 13.21 7.13 16.55
N GLY A 335 12.34 7.00 17.56
CA GLY A 335 11.02 6.38 17.41
C GLY A 335 10.07 7.13 16.48
N ASN A 336 9.07 6.44 15.96
CA ASN A 336 7.99 6.97 15.10
C ASN A 336 6.93 7.81 15.84
N GLY A 337 7.00 7.91 17.17
CA GLY A 337 6.04 8.60 18.05
C GLY A 337 5.68 10.04 17.66
N SER A 338 6.54 10.73 16.92
CA SER A 338 6.27 12.09 16.43
C SER A 338 5.56 12.13 15.07
N ILE A 339 5.71 11.11 14.22
CA ILE A 339 5.09 11.08 12.88
C ILE A 339 3.70 10.46 12.91
N MET A 340 3.44 9.49 13.80
CA MET A 340 2.14 8.83 13.93
C MET A 340 1.01 9.78 14.31
N ARG A 341 1.33 10.88 15.00
CA ARG A 341 0.38 11.89 15.49
C ARG A 341 0.29 13.17 14.64
N LEU A 342 0.93 13.22 13.47
CA LEU A 342 1.25 14.46 12.78
C LEU A 342 0.08 15.10 11.99
N ALA A 343 -0.95 14.32 11.62
CA ALA A 343 -2.06 14.80 10.78
C ALA A 343 -2.70 16.14 11.21
N PRO A 344 -2.87 16.46 12.52
CA PRO A 344 -3.38 17.76 12.96
C PRO A 344 -2.57 18.98 12.46
N VAL A 345 -1.23 18.86 12.42
CA VAL A 345 -0.34 19.93 11.94
C VAL A 345 -0.57 20.19 10.46
N ALA A 346 -0.62 19.12 9.66
CA ALA A 346 -0.89 19.23 8.23
C ALA A 346 -2.29 19.80 7.96
N THR A 347 -3.29 19.38 8.72
CA THR A 347 -4.67 19.88 8.64
C THR A 347 -4.77 21.37 8.95
N ARG A 348 -3.99 21.87 9.91
CA ARG A 348 -4.00 23.28 10.35
C ARG A 348 -3.21 24.22 9.45
N TYR A 349 -2.13 23.73 8.82
CA TYR A 349 -1.15 24.54 8.10
C TYR A 349 -0.90 24.10 6.65
N TRP A 350 -1.81 23.33 6.04
CA TRP A 350 -1.68 22.85 4.65
C TRP A 350 -1.41 23.96 3.63
N ASN A 351 -1.81 25.20 3.93
CA ASN A 351 -1.67 26.39 3.08
C ASN A 351 -0.52 27.33 3.49
N ASP A 352 0.26 27.02 4.53
CA ASP A 352 1.38 27.82 5.02
C ASP A 352 2.62 26.92 5.24
N PRO A 353 3.47 26.73 4.21
CA PRO A 353 4.63 25.85 4.28
C PRO A 353 5.59 26.19 5.42
N ALA A 354 5.77 27.47 5.75
CA ALA A 354 6.70 27.88 6.80
C ALA A 354 6.20 27.48 8.19
N LYS A 355 4.92 27.75 8.49
CA LYS A 355 4.30 27.30 9.75
C LYS A 355 4.19 25.79 9.83
N LEU A 356 3.88 25.14 8.72
CA LEU A 356 3.81 23.68 8.62
C LEU A 356 5.14 23.02 9.04
N GLN A 357 6.26 23.46 8.46
CA GLN A 357 7.58 22.91 8.75
C GLN A 357 8.03 23.21 10.19
N ASP A 358 7.82 24.45 10.66
CA ASP A 358 8.11 24.83 12.05
C ASP A 358 7.31 23.99 13.06
N ALA A 359 6.00 23.89 12.85
CA ALA A 359 5.10 23.14 13.73
C ALA A 359 5.42 21.63 13.73
N ALA A 360 5.74 21.05 12.57
CA ALA A 360 6.10 19.64 12.46
C ALA A 360 7.37 19.29 13.28
N ARG A 361 8.38 20.17 13.27
CA ARG A 361 9.59 19.98 14.08
C ARG A 361 9.35 20.24 15.55
N ARG A 362 8.66 21.32 15.90
CA ARG A 362 8.40 21.70 17.31
C ARG A 362 7.54 20.66 18.02
N GLN A 363 6.49 20.15 17.37
CA GLN A 363 5.68 19.07 17.96
C GLN A 363 6.51 17.80 18.17
N SER A 364 7.43 17.46 17.24
CA SER A 364 8.31 16.29 17.39
C SER A 364 9.20 16.45 18.61
N ALA A 365 9.86 17.61 18.72
CA ALA A 365 10.85 17.92 19.74
C ALA A 365 10.34 17.82 21.19
N THR A 366 9.02 17.93 21.41
CA THR A 366 8.42 17.72 22.75
C THR A 366 8.70 16.32 23.32
N THR A 367 8.80 15.30 22.48
CA THR A 367 8.99 13.90 22.93
C THR A 367 10.13 13.18 22.24
N HIS A 368 10.46 13.58 21.01
CA HIS A 368 11.44 12.98 20.11
C HIS A 368 12.27 14.10 19.43
N PRO A 369 13.21 14.73 20.17
CA PRO A 369 14.03 15.83 19.65
C PRO A 369 15.26 15.37 18.84
N ALA A 370 15.47 14.06 18.70
CA ALA A 370 16.49 13.54 17.80
C ALA A 370 16.25 14.04 16.35
N VAL A 371 17.34 14.18 15.59
CA VAL A 371 17.29 14.82 14.26
C VAL A 371 16.40 14.03 13.28
N GLU A 372 16.49 12.70 13.28
CA GLU A 372 15.74 11.83 12.36
C GLU A 372 14.21 11.91 12.58
N PRO A 373 13.66 11.84 13.83
CA PRO A 373 12.23 12.08 14.07
C PRO A 373 11.73 13.48 13.64
N CYS A 374 12.53 14.52 13.86
CA CYS A 374 12.19 15.87 13.45
C CYS A 374 12.18 16.00 11.91
N ASP A 375 13.18 15.44 11.23
CA ASP A 375 13.23 15.41 9.76
C ASP A 375 12.08 14.59 9.17
N GLY A 376 11.79 13.42 9.74
CA GLY A 376 10.67 12.57 9.32
C GLY A 376 9.32 13.25 9.51
N SER A 377 9.14 14.01 10.61
CA SER A 377 7.94 14.83 10.84
C SER A 377 7.80 15.93 9.80
N GLU A 378 8.88 16.65 9.49
CA GLU A 378 8.82 17.68 8.44
C GLU A 378 8.49 17.07 7.07
N ALA A 379 9.14 15.96 6.70
CA ALA A 379 8.95 15.31 5.41
C ALA A 379 7.50 14.81 5.24
N LEU A 380 6.95 14.15 6.27
CA LEU A 380 5.56 13.71 6.28
C LEU A 380 4.58 14.89 6.23
N ALA A 381 4.86 15.99 6.94
CA ALA A 381 4.01 17.17 6.94
C ALA A 381 3.87 17.75 5.53
N VAL A 382 4.97 17.82 4.77
CA VAL A 382 4.95 18.31 3.38
C VAL A 382 4.14 17.37 2.47
N ILE A 383 4.30 16.05 2.62
CA ILE A 383 3.51 15.05 1.87
C ILE A 383 2.01 15.26 2.13
N LEU A 384 1.61 15.33 3.40
CA LEU A 384 0.21 15.51 3.78
C LEU A 384 -0.35 16.84 3.29
N ALA A 385 0.38 17.94 3.44
CA ALA A 385 -0.05 19.26 2.98
C ALA A 385 -0.28 19.30 1.46
N GLN A 386 0.63 18.71 0.66
CA GLN A 386 0.45 18.64 -0.79
C GLN A 386 -0.75 17.77 -1.20
N ALA A 387 -0.96 16.65 -0.52
CA ALA A 387 -2.14 15.81 -0.75
C ALA A 387 -3.43 16.59 -0.43
N ILE A 388 -3.50 17.27 0.72
CA ILE A 388 -4.63 18.13 1.11
C ILE A 388 -4.88 19.23 0.07
N GLN A 389 -3.83 19.90 -0.41
CA GLN A 389 -3.91 20.92 -1.47
C GLN A 389 -4.49 20.38 -2.79
N GLY A 390 -4.51 19.06 -3.00
CA GLY A 390 -4.98 18.44 -4.23
C GLY A 390 -3.92 18.35 -5.32
N LYS A 391 -2.64 18.19 -4.93
CA LYS A 391 -1.56 17.81 -5.84
C LYS A 391 -1.75 16.38 -6.37
N THR A 392 -1.23 16.07 -7.56
CA THR A 392 -1.30 14.69 -8.07
C THR A 392 -0.45 13.76 -7.20
N LEU A 393 -0.71 12.46 -7.22
CA LEU A 393 0.05 11.52 -6.39
C LEU A 393 1.54 11.55 -6.76
N SER A 394 1.86 11.66 -8.06
CA SER A 394 3.24 11.84 -8.50
C SER A 394 3.86 13.12 -7.92
N GLU A 395 3.14 14.25 -7.86
CA GLU A 395 3.67 15.47 -7.24
C GLU A 395 3.90 15.28 -5.73
N VAL A 396 2.94 14.69 -5.03
CA VAL A 396 2.99 14.42 -3.57
C VAL A 396 4.20 13.55 -3.21
N LEU A 397 4.44 12.47 -3.95
CA LEU A 397 5.50 11.49 -3.68
C LEU A 397 6.87 11.87 -4.26
N ASN A 398 6.95 12.91 -5.10
CA ASN A 398 8.20 13.41 -5.69
C ASN A 398 8.50 14.86 -5.25
N ALA A 399 7.83 15.36 -4.21
CA ALA A 399 8.03 16.70 -3.71
C ALA A 399 9.52 16.95 -3.36
N PRO A 400 10.17 17.99 -3.90
CA PRO A 400 11.50 18.38 -3.47
C PRO A 400 11.47 18.83 -2.00
N GLN A 401 12.26 18.18 -1.16
CA GLN A 401 12.30 18.42 0.29
C GLN A 401 13.73 18.33 0.84
N GLY A 402 13.95 18.88 2.03
CA GLY A 402 15.24 18.84 2.72
C GLY A 402 16.06 20.15 2.63
N PRO A 403 17.35 20.12 3.01
CA PRO A 403 18.14 18.92 3.29
C PRO A 403 17.77 18.23 4.61
N TYR A 404 17.70 16.89 4.58
CA TYR A 404 17.51 16.03 5.75
C TYR A 404 18.76 15.19 6.06
N THR A 405 18.72 14.44 7.17
CA THR A 405 19.62 13.31 7.40
C THR A 405 19.63 12.32 6.22
N GLU A 406 20.75 11.63 6.00
CA GLU A 406 20.94 10.73 4.84
C GLU A 406 19.78 9.73 4.68
N LYS A 407 19.31 9.13 5.78
CA LYS A 407 18.25 8.13 5.74
C LYS A 407 16.90 8.70 5.31
N VAL A 408 16.52 9.85 5.86
CA VAL A 408 15.25 10.52 5.49
C VAL A 408 15.34 11.09 4.09
N GLN A 409 16.49 11.67 3.71
CA GLN A 409 16.71 12.20 2.36
C GLN A 409 16.59 11.10 1.30
N ARG A 410 17.12 9.90 1.55
CA ARG A 410 16.95 8.75 0.65
C ARG A 410 15.49 8.37 0.42
N ILE A 411 14.65 8.48 1.44
CA ILE A 411 13.20 8.22 1.33
C ILE A 411 12.53 9.33 0.51
N ALA A 412 12.86 10.60 0.76
CA ALA A 412 12.34 11.73 -0.01
C ALA A 412 12.75 11.66 -1.50
N ASP A 413 13.98 11.20 -1.77
CA ASP A 413 14.49 10.95 -3.12
C ASP A 413 13.90 9.66 -3.75
N GLY A 414 13.17 8.87 -2.93
CA GLY A 414 12.35 7.72 -3.29
C GLY A 414 13.06 6.37 -3.38
N SER A 415 13.80 6.04 -2.33
CA SER A 415 14.35 4.70 -2.09
C SER A 415 13.30 3.58 -2.03
N TRP A 416 12.03 3.92 -1.84
CA TRP A 416 10.90 2.99 -1.82
C TRP A 416 10.46 2.50 -3.21
N ARG A 417 10.82 3.20 -4.29
CA ARG A 417 10.34 2.90 -5.65
C ARG A 417 10.76 1.51 -6.10
N GLY A 418 9.77 0.70 -6.47
CA GLY A 418 10.00 -0.65 -6.99
C GLY A 418 10.56 -1.64 -5.98
N LYS A 419 10.62 -1.30 -4.68
CA LYS A 419 10.98 -2.26 -3.63
C LYS A 419 9.93 -3.36 -3.51
N ASN A 420 10.40 -4.59 -3.32
CA ASN A 420 9.52 -5.69 -2.96
C ASN A 420 9.05 -5.55 -1.52
N ARG A 421 7.90 -6.15 -1.20
CA ARG A 421 7.34 -6.14 0.15
C ARG A 421 8.35 -6.60 1.22
N ASP A 422 9.15 -7.62 0.91
CA ASP A 422 10.13 -8.19 1.84
C ASP A 422 11.32 -7.27 2.13
N ASP A 423 11.56 -6.25 1.28
CA ASP A 423 12.60 -5.24 1.49
C ASP A 423 12.14 -4.07 2.37
N ILE A 424 10.84 -4.02 2.68
CA ILE A 424 10.23 -3.00 3.52
C ILE A 424 10.22 -3.46 4.97
N ARG A 425 10.60 -2.57 5.87
CA ARG A 425 10.55 -2.78 7.33
C ARG A 425 9.43 -1.94 7.93
N SER A 426 8.76 -2.47 8.93
CA SER A 426 7.66 -1.83 9.66
C SER A 426 7.98 -1.80 11.15
N SER A 427 9.21 -1.42 11.52
CA SER A 427 9.60 -1.31 12.93
C SER A 427 9.22 0.06 13.50
N GLY A 428 9.31 0.21 14.83
CA GLY A 428 9.07 1.48 15.52
C GLY A 428 10.12 2.57 15.31
N TYR A 429 11.04 2.37 14.37
CA TYR A 429 11.99 3.39 13.94
C TYR A 429 11.35 4.32 12.90
N VAL A 430 11.46 5.63 13.10
CA VAL A 430 10.79 6.65 12.25
C VAL A 430 11.09 6.48 10.75
N VAL A 431 12.31 6.09 10.39
CA VAL A 431 12.72 5.91 8.99
C VAL A 431 12.02 4.70 8.37
N ASP A 432 11.92 3.59 9.11
CA ASP A 432 11.24 2.37 8.64
C ASP A 432 9.74 2.66 8.45
N THR A 433 9.09 3.28 9.45
CA THR A 433 7.67 3.64 9.40
C THR A 433 7.35 4.60 8.23
N LEU A 434 8.18 5.64 8.03
CA LEU A 434 8.00 6.60 6.95
C LEU A 434 8.15 5.93 5.56
N GLU A 435 9.20 5.13 5.37
CA GLU A 435 9.41 4.41 4.09
C GLU A 435 8.28 3.42 3.81
N ALA A 436 7.86 2.65 4.82
CA ALA A 436 6.77 1.68 4.68
C ALA A 436 5.44 2.34 4.30
N SER A 437 5.13 3.48 4.91
CA SER A 437 3.88 4.20 4.65
C SER A 437 3.84 4.77 3.23
N ILE A 438 4.95 5.38 2.79
CA ILE A 438 5.07 5.89 1.42
C ILE A 438 5.05 4.75 0.40
N TRP A 439 5.75 3.64 0.69
CA TRP A 439 5.71 2.44 -0.15
C TRP A 439 4.29 1.89 -0.30
N ALA A 440 3.53 1.78 0.79
CA ALA A 440 2.17 1.24 0.76
C ALA A 440 1.24 2.10 -0.10
N VAL A 441 1.30 3.43 0.04
CA VAL A 441 0.55 4.38 -0.80
C VAL A 441 0.93 4.24 -2.26
N ALA A 442 2.22 4.19 -2.57
CA ALA A 442 2.72 4.21 -3.93
C ALA A 442 2.51 2.87 -4.68
N ALA A 443 2.46 1.75 -3.94
CA ALA A 443 2.26 0.40 -4.47
C ALA A 443 0.77 -0.02 -4.57
N SER A 444 -0.17 0.83 -4.15
CA SER A 444 -1.60 0.52 -4.15
C SER A 444 -2.31 0.99 -5.42
N ALA A 445 -3.31 0.23 -5.87
CA ALA A 445 -4.03 0.40 -7.12
C ALA A 445 -5.34 1.22 -7.01
N GLY A 446 -5.50 2.02 -5.95
CA GLY A 446 -6.40 3.18 -6.00
C GLY A 446 -7.55 3.25 -5.01
N SER A 447 -7.45 2.63 -3.83
CA SER A 447 -8.42 2.86 -2.75
C SER A 447 -7.76 3.07 -1.38
N PHE A 448 -8.46 3.77 -0.49
CA PHE A 448 -8.05 3.93 0.90
C PHE A 448 -7.92 2.57 1.60
N GLU A 449 -8.91 1.69 1.41
CA GLU A 449 -8.97 0.35 1.99
C GLU A 449 -7.76 -0.49 1.61
N GLU A 450 -7.47 -0.63 0.32
CA GLU A 450 -6.31 -1.37 -0.17
C GLU A 450 -5.01 -0.81 0.42
N THR A 451 -4.89 0.52 0.47
CA THR A 451 -3.67 1.19 0.92
C THR A 451 -3.39 0.94 2.39
N VAL A 452 -4.41 1.09 3.26
CA VAL A 452 -4.27 0.81 4.70
C VAL A 452 -4.03 -0.68 4.94
N LEU A 453 -4.79 -1.56 4.28
CA LEU A 453 -4.61 -3.01 4.45
C LEU A 453 -3.21 -3.47 3.99
N ARG A 454 -2.67 -2.88 2.92
CA ARG A 454 -1.30 -3.16 2.46
C ARG A 454 -0.25 -2.80 3.51
N ALA A 455 -0.43 -1.66 4.18
CA ALA A 455 0.46 -1.17 5.24
C ALA A 455 0.40 -2.04 6.50
N VAL A 456 -0.79 -2.25 7.07
CA VAL A 456 -0.94 -3.00 8.33
C VAL A 456 -0.47 -4.45 8.18
N ASN A 457 -0.73 -5.09 7.04
CA ASN A 457 -0.24 -6.45 6.78
C ASN A 457 1.30 -6.56 6.65
N LEU A 458 2.07 -5.50 6.88
CA LEU A 458 3.52 -5.63 7.11
C LEU A 458 3.84 -6.20 8.51
N GLY A 459 2.94 -6.10 9.48
CA GLY A 459 3.14 -6.53 10.87
C GLY A 459 4.19 -5.71 11.62
N ASP A 460 4.74 -6.27 12.69
CA ASP A 460 5.67 -5.60 13.60
C ASP A 460 5.00 -4.38 14.26
N ASP A 461 5.45 -3.15 14.01
CA ASP A 461 4.80 -1.91 14.44
C ASP A 461 3.69 -1.51 13.44
N SER A 462 2.61 -2.29 13.46
CA SER A 462 1.56 -2.25 12.45
C SER A 462 0.58 -1.10 12.62
N ASP A 463 0.34 -0.66 13.85
CA ASP A 463 -0.54 0.46 14.18
C ASP A 463 0.11 1.79 13.75
N SER A 464 1.38 2.05 14.05
CA SER A 464 2.06 3.27 13.60
C SER A 464 2.18 3.37 12.09
N VAL A 465 2.56 2.26 11.43
CA VAL A 465 2.58 2.21 9.95
C VAL A 465 1.16 2.39 9.40
N GLY A 466 0.16 1.81 10.07
CA GLY A 466 -1.26 2.01 9.76
C GLY A 466 -1.68 3.47 9.87
N ALA A 467 -1.39 4.15 10.96
CA ALA A 467 -1.78 5.53 11.25
C ALA A 467 -1.13 6.54 10.29
N VAL A 468 0.17 6.40 10.04
CA VAL A 468 0.88 7.25 9.08
C VAL A 468 0.36 7.00 7.66
N THR A 469 0.18 5.75 7.26
CA THR A 469 -0.39 5.40 5.95
C THR A 469 -1.82 5.91 5.81
N GLY A 470 -2.66 5.73 6.84
CA GLY A 470 -4.03 6.19 6.89
C GLY A 470 -4.13 7.70 6.79
N SER A 471 -3.20 8.43 7.39
CA SER A 471 -3.09 9.89 7.23
C SER A 471 -2.84 10.28 5.77
N ILE A 472 -1.87 9.64 5.11
CA ILE A 472 -1.52 9.94 3.71
C ILE A 472 -2.66 9.53 2.77
N ALA A 473 -3.17 8.31 2.92
CA ALA A 473 -4.27 7.79 2.12
C ALA A 473 -5.54 8.63 2.30
N GLY A 474 -5.85 9.03 3.53
CA GLY A 474 -6.98 9.92 3.82
C GLY A 474 -6.82 11.30 3.20
N ALA A 475 -5.60 11.83 3.17
CA ALA A 475 -5.28 13.07 2.47
C ALA A 475 -5.34 12.95 0.94
N ILE A 476 -5.23 11.73 0.37
CA ILE A 476 -5.32 11.50 -1.08
C ILE A 476 -6.76 11.23 -1.53
N TYR A 477 -7.42 10.28 -0.86
CA TYR A 477 -8.75 9.79 -1.22
C TYR A 477 -9.89 10.61 -0.59
N GLY A 478 -9.58 11.41 0.43
CA GLY A 478 -10.55 12.20 1.16
C GLY A 478 -11.34 11.38 2.18
N TRP A 479 -12.00 12.07 3.12
CA TRP A 479 -12.93 11.46 4.06
C TRP A 479 -14.03 10.70 3.34
N SER A 480 -14.51 11.24 2.22
CA SER A 480 -15.51 10.60 1.35
C SER A 480 -15.02 9.29 0.70
N GLY A 481 -13.72 9.10 0.55
CA GLY A 481 -13.09 7.89 0.01
C GLY A 481 -12.83 6.79 1.05
N ILE A 482 -13.00 7.08 2.34
CA ILE A 482 -12.85 6.10 3.42
C ILE A 482 -14.09 5.20 3.48
N PRO A 483 -13.95 3.86 3.57
CA PRO A 483 -15.07 2.94 3.69
C PRO A 483 -16.06 3.36 4.79
N GLU A 484 -17.34 3.48 4.42
CA GLU A 484 -18.37 3.94 5.35
C GLU A 484 -18.51 3.01 6.56
N GLY A 485 -18.31 1.71 6.36
CA GLY A 485 -18.28 0.71 7.43
C GLY A 485 -17.22 1.04 8.49
N TRP A 486 -15.99 1.34 8.07
CA TRP A 486 -14.90 1.71 8.98
C TRP A 486 -15.16 3.02 9.71
N ARG A 487 -15.68 4.05 9.02
CA ARG A 487 -16.08 5.32 9.68
C ARG A 487 -17.15 5.12 10.75
N LYS A 488 -18.10 4.21 10.52
CA LYS A 488 -19.16 3.89 11.49
C LYS A 488 -18.66 3.06 12.67
N THR A 489 -17.70 2.18 12.44
CA THR A 489 -17.10 1.33 13.49
C THR A 489 -16.13 2.12 14.38
N LEU A 490 -15.40 3.09 13.80
CA LEU A 490 -14.39 3.88 14.51
C LEU A 490 -14.98 4.60 15.74
N VAL A 491 -14.37 4.35 16.91
CA VAL A 491 -14.74 5.01 18.15
C VAL A 491 -14.40 6.49 18.07
N TRP A 492 -15.34 7.33 18.50
CA TRP A 492 -15.25 8.80 18.49
C TRP A 492 -15.12 9.43 17.10
N ASN A 493 -15.49 8.73 16.02
CA ASN A 493 -15.44 9.29 14.66
C ASN A 493 -16.03 10.70 14.55
N VAL A 494 -17.18 10.96 15.17
CA VAL A 494 -17.83 12.29 15.16
C VAL A 494 -16.95 13.37 15.83
N CYS A 495 -16.29 13.04 16.94
CA CYS A 495 -15.41 13.97 17.63
C CYS A 495 -14.12 14.22 16.84
N ILE A 496 -13.54 13.17 16.26
CA ILE A 496 -12.32 13.25 15.44
C ILE A 496 -12.59 14.10 14.19
N GLU A 497 -13.73 13.89 13.53
CA GLU A 497 -14.16 14.69 12.37
C GLU A 497 -14.38 16.16 12.74
N ALA A 498 -15.01 16.44 13.89
CA ALA A 498 -15.21 17.80 14.36
C ALA A 498 -13.88 18.52 14.64
N LEU A 499 -12.92 17.84 15.28
CA LEU A 499 -11.57 18.38 15.52
C LEU A 499 -10.82 18.65 14.21
N ALA A 500 -10.89 17.72 13.25
CA ALA A 500 -10.30 17.92 11.92
C ALA A 500 -10.90 19.14 11.22
N ASN A 501 -12.22 19.33 11.33
CA ASN A 501 -12.90 20.48 10.79
C ASN A 501 -12.47 21.78 11.47
N ASP A 502 -12.35 21.82 12.80
CA ASP A 502 -11.95 23.03 13.52
C ASP A 502 -10.52 23.45 13.20
N LEU A 503 -9.60 22.48 13.04
CA LEU A 503 -8.25 22.72 12.53
C LEU A 503 -8.27 23.30 11.12
N PHE A 504 -9.08 22.71 10.23
CA PHE A 504 -9.21 23.17 8.85
C PHE A 504 -9.80 24.59 8.77
N GLU A 505 -10.88 24.88 9.49
CA GLU A 505 -11.47 26.23 9.54
C GLU A 505 -10.48 27.24 10.14
N GLY A 506 -9.67 26.83 11.11
CA GLY A 506 -8.56 27.63 11.62
C GLY A 506 -7.53 28.00 10.55
N SER A 507 -7.29 27.12 9.57
CA SER A 507 -6.35 27.37 8.45
C SER A 507 -6.80 28.45 7.48
N LEU A 508 -8.10 28.80 7.47
CA LEU A 508 -8.69 29.79 6.56
C LEU A 508 -8.75 31.20 7.16
N ARG A 509 -8.41 31.35 8.44
CA ARG A 509 -8.32 32.63 9.15
C ARG A 509 -6.93 33.21 8.99
#